data_AF-A0A6B3TT67-F1
#
_entry.id   AF-A0A6B3TT67-F1
#
_cell.length_a   1.000
_cell.length_b   1.000
_cell.length_c   1.000
_cell.angle_alpha   90.00
_cell.angle_beta   90.00
_cell.angle_gamma   90.00
#
_symmetry.space_group_name_H-M   'P 1'
#
loop_
_entity.id
_entity.type
_entity.pdbx_description
1 polymer ?
#
loop_
_entity_poly.entity_id
_entity_poly.type
_entity_poly.pdbx_seq_one_letter_code
_entity_poly.pdbx_strand_id
1 'polypeptide(L)'
;MTYSLDSIAQLDHSKDFARLHQKFHQFNPLKVLRVDQFEIRHSNVLAWLLDPNENHQLGSFFIKKLLSRLIMRPENEEKAEGWNFLSYIYASFSDAEVYREVKTETNRYIDLLIIVPSQKLVLLIENKFHAGESLGQLEDYLSYARKCFEKDGYTILPVFLTLASDAPSFQDYWVLDYYDVLEIIQSHIEFNREAMSDNVYDFLVYYTAILQEQLVQDEEANELALEVYQANQAAIDLLFLSQHEEYRKQPRYRKVFEQMTEITDEQKVALRKIYEKKKQTIDFIFKIGSNVLREAFLSFVQLENIPKEVYRAHIRVPNFILPEWQDFAETIGEPEGEYWLGHGLIIWFERTWDDRLKMNVEVGPIPFEKRLKLLNALENQGVSIRPSAKQEGKKYTKIYTQTTEISDWAHKQVIIEGMGRLYHNSDLHSLFKKVALAVASIEESSEGVSEESASYYEHFPKGKIPADAFLKFAKSQGIPMDHYRIQNRIASFLLPVFRKLEKSFGGTRHKWWWHDSTFTYWFERLNDDRLKLTLELGPLYPEKRLAIIHELEAQGLTISDKSKQPSSRYTRLFSKSIFIMNWEDEEEIYREMEELFNDQKNQMILQMIETIQYNYGGVI
;
A
#
# COMPACT_ATOMS: atom_id res chain seq x y z
N MET A 1 -10.41 -16.67 -35.15
CA MET A 1 -9.26 -17.57 -34.88
C MET A 1 -7.92 -17.02 -35.33
N THR A 2 -7.79 -16.34 -36.47
CA THR A 2 -6.55 -15.65 -36.91
C THR A 2 -5.94 -14.75 -35.80
N TYR A 3 -6.79 -13.97 -35.13
CA TYR A 3 -6.39 -13.08 -34.04
C TYR A 3 -5.67 -13.73 -32.84
N SER A 4 -5.81 -15.04 -32.59
CA SER A 4 -5.19 -15.69 -31.42
C SER A 4 -3.87 -16.40 -31.70
N LEU A 5 -3.57 -16.73 -32.96
CA LEU A 5 -2.25 -17.23 -33.37
C LEU A 5 -1.31 -16.06 -33.68
N ASP A 6 -1.83 -15.00 -34.30
CA ASP A 6 -1.10 -13.76 -34.53
C ASP A 6 -0.64 -13.12 -33.19
N SER A 7 -1.47 -13.21 -32.15
CA SER A 7 -1.11 -12.72 -30.81
C SER A 7 -0.01 -13.55 -30.13
N ILE A 8 0.06 -14.86 -30.36
CA ILE A 8 1.16 -15.70 -29.86
C ILE A 8 2.47 -15.37 -30.58
N ALA A 9 2.41 -15.10 -31.90
CA ALA A 9 3.58 -14.63 -32.64
C ALA A 9 4.05 -13.25 -32.16
N GLN A 10 3.13 -12.34 -31.86
CA GLN A 10 3.46 -11.03 -31.27
C GLN A 10 4.11 -11.18 -29.88
N LEU A 11 3.61 -12.09 -29.04
CA LEU A 11 4.20 -12.40 -27.75
C LEU A 11 5.65 -12.91 -27.88
N ASP A 12 5.94 -13.74 -28.88
CA ASP A 12 7.30 -14.25 -29.13
C ASP A 12 8.29 -13.14 -29.53
N HIS A 13 7.79 -12.08 -30.18
CA HIS A 13 8.58 -10.91 -30.55
C HIS A 13 8.62 -9.81 -29.47
N SER A 14 7.93 -9.99 -28.34
CA SER A 14 7.96 -9.04 -27.23
C SER A 14 9.33 -9.08 -26.53
N LYS A 15 10.03 -7.94 -26.54
CA LYS A 15 11.31 -7.77 -25.82
C LYS A 15 11.13 -7.98 -24.31
N ASP A 16 10.01 -7.50 -23.78
CA ASP A 16 9.69 -7.58 -22.35
C ASP A 16 9.40 -9.02 -21.94
N PHE A 17 8.65 -9.76 -22.77
CA PHE A 17 8.47 -11.20 -22.58
C PHE A 17 9.82 -11.94 -22.62
N ALA A 18 10.68 -11.63 -23.59
CA ALA A 18 12.00 -12.26 -23.72
C ALA A 18 12.90 -11.96 -22.52
N ARG A 19 12.90 -10.72 -22.01
CA ARG A 19 13.64 -10.30 -20.81
C ARG A 19 13.17 -11.06 -19.57
N LEU A 20 11.85 -11.15 -19.38
CA LEU A 20 11.27 -11.89 -18.27
C LEU A 20 11.54 -13.40 -18.39
N HIS A 21 11.44 -13.95 -19.60
CA HIS A 21 11.75 -15.35 -19.88
C HIS A 21 13.21 -15.68 -19.56
N GLN A 22 14.15 -14.83 -19.98
CA GLN A 22 15.57 -15.00 -19.67
C GLN A 22 15.82 -15.01 -18.16
N LYS A 23 15.12 -14.18 -17.39
CA LYS A 23 15.22 -14.10 -15.93
C LYS A 23 14.85 -15.43 -15.26
N PHE A 24 13.73 -16.05 -15.64
CA PHE A 24 13.31 -17.34 -15.08
C PHE A 24 14.17 -18.53 -15.52
N HIS A 25 14.78 -18.43 -16.71
CA HIS A 25 15.62 -19.47 -17.31
C HIS A 25 17.11 -19.31 -17.04
N GLN A 26 17.50 -18.42 -16.12
CA GLN A 26 18.88 -18.39 -15.62
C GLN A 26 19.22 -19.73 -14.96
N PHE A 27 20.44 -20.19 -15.17
CA PHE A 27 20.92 -21.42 -14.55
C PHE A 27 20.90 -21.27 -13.02
N ASN A 28 20.19 -22.16 -12.35
CA ASN A 28 20.16 -22.27 -10.90
C ASN A 28 20.25 -23.75 -10.50
N PRO A 29 21.33 -24.20 -9.84
CA PRO A 29 21.52 -25.60 -9.47
C PRO A 29 20.45 -26.11 -8.50
N LEU A 30 19.88 -25.23 -7.67
CA LEU A 30 18.81 -25.61 -6.72
C LEU A 30 17.48 -25.84 -7.44
N LYS A 31 17.20 -25.14 -8.54
CA LYS A 31 16.06 -25.47 -9.44
C LYS A 31 16.27 -26.80 -10.15
N VAL A 32 17.50 -27.12 -10.56
CA VAL A 32 17.82 -28.45 -11.12
C VAL A 32 17.54 -29.55 -10.10
N LEU A 33 17.86 -29.30 -8.84
CA LEU A 33 17.54 -30.16 -7.72
C LEU A 33 16.05 -30.08 -7.31
N ARG A 34 15.23 -29.24 -7.93
CA ARG A 34 13.81 -28.95 -7.62
C ARG A 34 13.57 -28.51 -6.17
N VAL A 35 14.43 -27.65 -5.61
CA VAL A 35 14.22 -27.10 -4.26
C VAL A 35 12.89 -26.33 -4.19
N ASP A 36 12.54 -25.61 -5.25
CA ASP A 36 11.31 -24.84 -5.46
C ASP A 36 9.99 -25.64 -5.43
N GLN A 37 10.04 -26.97 -5.29
CA GLN A 37 8.87 -27.86 -5.33
C GLN A 37 8.68 -28.68 -4.05
N PHE A 38 9.65 -28.72 -3.14
CA PHE A 38 9.64 -29.65 -2.01
C PHE A 38 10.05 -28.97 -0.71
N GLU A 39 9.10 -28.85 0.22
CA GLU A 39 9.27 -28.20 1.53
C GLU A 39 10.46 -28.76 2.32
N ILE A 40 10.64 -30.09 2.31
CA ILE A 40 11.77 -30.77 2.98
C ILE A 40 13.14 -30.22 2.55
N ARG A 41 13.28 -29.74 1.30
CA ARG A 41 14.54 -29.19 0.80
C ARG A 41 14.81 -27.81 1.37
N HIS A 42 13.77 -27.02 1.59
CA HIS A 42 13.89 -25.77 2.34
C HIS A 42 14.29 -26.04 3.78
N SER A 43 13.70 -27.06 4.43
CA SER A 43 14.11 -27.48 5.77
C SER A 43 15.58 -27.91 5.84
N ASN A 44 16.12 -28.53 4.78
CA ASN A 44 17.56 -28.84 4.70
C ASN A 44 18.44 -27.58 4.66
N VAL A 45 18.06 -26.59 3.86
CA VAL A 45 18.79 -25.32 3.77
C VAL A 45 18.71 -24.55 5.09
N LEU A 46 17.53 -24.52 5.71
CA LEU A 46 17.32 -23.88 7.01
C LEU A 46 18.12 -24.58 8.11
N ALA A 47 18.13 -25.91 8.14
CA ALA A 47 18.93 -26.67 9.10
C ALA A 47 20.42 -26.33 8.98
N TRP A 48 20.92 -26.28 7.74
CA TRP A 48 22.30 -25.87 7.45
C TRP A 48 22.57 -24.44 7.93
N LEU A 49 21.68 -23.47 7.66
CA LEU A 49 21.85 -22.08 8.10
C LEU A 49 21.74 -21.90 9.63
N LEU A 50 20.96 -22.74 10.30
CA LEU A 50 20.69 -22.65 11.73
C LEU A 50 21.76 -23.31 12.60
N ASP A 51 22.61 -24.18 12.04
CA ASP A 51 23.69 -24.85 12.75
C ASP A 51 24.96 -23.98 12.72
N PRO A 52 25.36 -23.32 13.83
CA PRO A 52 26.51 -22.43 13.82
C PRO A 52 27.86 -23.12 13.59
N ASN A 53 27.92 -24.44 13.61
CA ASN A 53 29.12 -25.23 13.38
C ASN A 53 29.22 -25.77 11.94
N GLU A 54 28.23 -25.50 11.10
CA GLU A 54 28.24 -25.90 9.70
C GLU A 54 29.21 -25.06 8.84
N ASN A 55 29.48 -25.56 7.64
CA ASN A 55 30.50 -25.01 6.75
C ASN A 55 30.11 -23.70 6.02
N HIS A 56 29.01 -23.05 6.41
CA HIS A 56 28.53 -21.81 5.81
C HIS A 56 29.26 -20.55 6.30
N GLN A 57 30.03 -20.61 7.40
CA GLN A 57 30.81 -19.48 7.95
C GLN A 57 29.96 -18.32 8.52
N LEU A 58 28.65 -18.52 8.72
CA LEU A 58 27.78 -17.53 9.40
C LEU A 58 27.90 -17.62 10.92
N GLY A 59 28.43 -18.71 11.48
CA GLY A 59 28.43 -18.96 12.92
C GLY A 59 27.03 -18.80 13.50
N SER A 60 26.91 -18.16 14.67
CA SER A 60 25.60 -17.91 15.30
C SER A 60 24.81 -16.74 14.69
N PHE A 61 25.25 -16.13 13.58
CA PHE A 61 24.60 -14.95 13.02
C PHE A 61 23.14 -15.23 12.64
N PHE A 62 22.89 -16.31 11.90
CA PHE A 62 21.58 -16.58 11.32
C PHE A 62 20.53 -16.85 12.41
N ILE A 63 20.81 -17.76 13.35
CA ILE A 63 19.89 -18.07 14.46
C ILE A 63 19.61 -16.84 15.35
N LYS A 64 20.62 -16.00 15.61
CA LYS A 64 20.44 -14.75 16.38
C LYS A 64 19.54 -13.76 15.65
N LYS A 65 19.74 -13.58 14.34
CA LYS A 65 18.92 -12.70 13.53
C LYS A 65 17.49 -13.22 13.39
N LEU A 66 17.31 -14.53 13.24
CA LEU A 66 15.99 -15.17 13.21
C LEU A 66 15.22 -14.93 14.52
N LEU A 67 15.86 -15.14 15.68
CA LEU A 67 15.29 -14.82 16.99
C LEU A 67 14.92 -13.32 17.10
N SER A 68 15.80 -12.44 16.65
CA SER A 68 15.54 -11.00 16.62
C SER A 68 14.30 -10.65 15.79
N ARG A 69 14.12 -11.30 14.62
CA ARG A 69 12.96 -11.07 13.75
C ARG A 69 11.68 -11.49 14.42
N LEU A 70 11.64 -12.69 15.02
CA LEU A 70 10.48 -13.20 15.74
C LEU A 70 9.92 -12.18 16.75
N ILE A 71 10.78 -11.50 17.49
CA ILE A 71 10.40 -10.50 18.51
C ILE A 71 9.95 -9.16 17.90
N MET A 72 10.57 -8.76 16.80
CA MET A 72 10.25 -7.48 16.16
C MET A 72 8.96 -7.52 15.34
N ARG A 73 8.41 -8.71 15.06
CA ARG A 73 7.18 -8.86 14.29
C ARG A 73 5.94 -8.38 15.04
N PRO A 74 5.09 -7.54 14.42
CA PRO A 74 3.83 -7.12 15.02
C PRO A 74 2.91 -8.29 15.41
N GLU A 75 2.91 -9.37 14.63
CA GLU A 75 2.08 -10.56 14.90
C GLU A 75 2.47 -11.29 16.19
N ASN A 76 3.69 -11.07 16.69
CA ASN A 76 4.24 -11.73 17.88
C ASN A 76 4.32 -10.80 19.09
N GLU A 77 3.82 -9.56 19.01
CA GLU A 77 4.00 -8.54 20.06
C GLU A 77 3.55 -9.03 21.44
N GLU A 78 2.37 -9.66 21.53
CA GLU A 78 1.83 -10.19 22.80
C GLU A 78 2.72 -11.28 23.41
N LYS A 79 3.38 -12.08 22.58
CA LYS A 79 4.29 -13.14 23.05
C LYS A 79 5.66 -12.60 23.45
N ALA A 80 6.07 -11.49 22.84
CA ALA A 80 7.35 -10.85 23.09
C ALA A 80 7.40 -10.11 24.43
N GLU A 81 6.29 -9.61 24.96
CA GLU A 81 6.24 -8.83 26.23
C GLU A 81 6.78 -9.59 27.45
N GLY A 82 6.75 -10.92 27.44
CA GLY A 82 7.29 -11.78 28.51
C GLY A 82 8.67 -12.36 28.24
N TRP A 83 9.29 -12.05 27.10
CA TRP A 83 10.51 -12.73 26.64
C TRP A 83 11.75 -11.87 26.82
N ASN A 84 12.70 -12.31 27.66
CA ASN A 84 13.94 -11.58 27.89
C ASN A 84 14.91 -11.78 26.71
N PHE A 85 14.72 -11.02 25.65
CA PHE A 85 15.57 -11.11 24.46
C PHE A 85 17.03 -10.70 24.70
N LEU A 86 17.25 -9.75 25.60
CA LEU A 86 18.59 -9.21 25.88
C LEU A 86 19.57 -10.32 26.32
N SER A 87 19.08 -11.37 26.99
CA SER A 87 19.92 -12.50 27.36
C SER A 87 20.42 -13.29 26.15
N TYR A 88 19.69 -13.30 25.03
CA TYR A 88 20.03 -14.09 23.84
C TYR A 88 20.86 -13.34 22.80
N ILE A 89 20.83 -12.00 22.76
CA ILE A 89 21.63 -11.21 21.79
C ILE A 89 23.12 -11.52 21.93
N TYR A 90 23.60 -11.54 23.17
CA TYR A 90 25.00 -11.78 23.51
C TYR A 90 25.28 -13.26 23.84
N ALA A 91 24.27 -14.10 23.88
CA ALA A 91 24.43 -15.53 24.11
C ALA A 91 25.29 -16.19 23.03
N SER A 92 26.04 -17.22 23.43
CA SER A 92 26.61 -18.16 22.47
C SER A 92 25.54 -19.14 22.04
N PHE A 93 25.53 -19.50 20.76
CA PHE A 93 24.74 -20.60 20.22
C PHE A 93 25.64 -21.73 19.71
N SER A 94 26.95 -21.70 20.00
CA SER A 94 27.92 -22.67 19.48
C SER A 94 27.61 -24.13 19.79
N ASP A 95 26.81 -24.41 20.82
CA ASP A 95 26.35 -25.75 21.20
C ASP A 95 24.94 -26.07 20.68
N ALA A 96 24.42 -25.32 19.71
CA ALA A 96 23.12 -25.61 19.11
C ALA A 96 23.17 -26.95 18.35
N GLU A 97 22.19 -27.80 18.64
CA GLU A 97 21.97 -29.08 17.98
C GLU A 97 20.75 -28.96 17.08
N VAL A 98 20.91 -29.19 15.77
CA VAL A 98 19.84 -29.03 14.78
C VAL A 98 19.38 -30.39 14.26
N TYR A 99 18.14 -30.73 14.54
CA TYR A 99 17.49 -31.96 14.09
C TYR A 99 16.42 -31.67 13.04
N ARG A 100 16.24 -32.60 12.11
CA ARG A 100 15.22 -32.57 11.06
C ARG A 100 14.29 -33.76 11.19
N GLU A 101 13.05 -33.61 10.76
CA GLU A 101 12.05 -34.69 10.72
C GLU A 101 11.97 -35.45 12.05
N VAL A 102 11.83 -34.73 13.17
CA VAL A 102 11.79 -35.34 14.50
C VAL A 102 10.44 -35.99 14.73
N LYS A 103 10.45 -37.30 14.93
CA LYS A 103 9.23 -38.11 15.06
C LYS A 103 8.59 -37.94 16.44
N THR A 104 7.30 -37.60 16.47
CA THR A 104 6.49 -37.52 17.69
C THR A 104 5.84 -38.87 18.04
N GLU A 105 5.21 -38.93 19.22
CA GLU A 105 4.52 -40.14 19.71
C GLU A 105 3.30 -40.53 18.84
N THR A 106 2.75 -39.59 18.08
CA THR A 106 1.62 -39.81 17.16
C THR A 106 2.04 -40.18 15.73
N ASN A 107 3.32 -40.51 15.52
CA ASN A 107 3.94 -40.78 14.21
C ASN A 107 3.93 -39.59 13.23
N ARG A 108 3.86 -38.36 13.73
CA ARG A 108 4.08 -37.15 12.93
C ARG A 108 5.54 -36.71 13.02
N TYR A 109 5.96 -35.80 12.15
CA TYR A 109 7.35 -35.36 12.03
C TYR A 109 7.43 -33.83 12.15
N ILE A 110 8.17 -33.34 13.13
CA ILE A 110 8.52 -31.92 13.27
C ILE A 110 9.58 -31.60 12.24
N ASP A 111 9.38 -30.57 11.41
CA ASP A 111 10.31 -30.26 10.32
C ASP A 111 11.71 -29.93 10.82
N LEU A 112 11.81 -29.06 11.84
CA LEU A 112 13.07 -28.68 12.48
C LEU A 112 12.92 -28.57 14.00
N LEU A 113 13.89 -29.12 14.72
CA LEU A 113 14.02 -28.97 16.17
C LEU A 113 15.45 -28.57 16.49
N ILE A 114 15.62 -27.39 17.09
CA ILE A 114 16.91 -26.83 17.47
C ILE A 114 16.99 -26.79 18.99
N ILE A 115 17.99 -27.43 19.58
CA ILE A 115 18.21 -27.47 21.03
C ILE A 115 19.48 -26.69 21.32
N VAL A 116 19.43 -25.74 22.24
CA VAL A 116 20.58 -24.93 22.67
C VAL A 116 20.76 -25.15 24.17
N PRO A 117 21.52 -26.17 24.59
CA PRO A 117 21.67 -26.55 25.99
C PRO A 117 22.16 -25.40 26.89
N SER A 118 23.16 -24.65 26.43
CA SER A 118 23.75 -23.51 27.16
C SER A 118 22.75 -22.40 27.47
N GLN A 119 21.74 -22.24 26.62
CA GLN A 119 20.68 -21.24 26.75
C GLN A 119 19.39 -21.81 27.32
N LYS A 120 19.34 -23.12 27.59
CA LYS A 120 18.10 -23.83 27.94
C LYS A 120 16.95 -23.43 27.00
N LEU A 121 17.22 -23.42 25.70
CA LEU A 121 16.27 -23.01 24.67
C LEU A 121 16.03 -24.16 23.68
N VAL A 122 14.76 -24.36 23.31
CA VAL A 122 14.35 -25.27 22.24
C VAL A 122 13.52 -24.49 21.24
N LEU A 123 13.93 -24.46 19.98
CA LEU A 123 13.13 -23.95 18.88
C LEU A 123 12.53 -25.13 18.13
N LEU A 124 11.21 -25.19 17.98
CA LEU A 124 10.59 -26.07 17.00
C LEU A 124 10.06 -25.20 15.86
N ILE A 125 10.41 -25.52 14.63
CA ILE A 125 9.96 -24.79 13.45
C ILE A 125 9.15 -25.75 12.60
N GLU A 126 7.88 -25.43 12.40
CA GLU A 126 7.07 -26.04 11.35
C GLU A 126 7.18 -25.18 10.09
N ASN A 127 7.58 -25.79 8.98
CA ASN A 127 7.92 -25.10 7.74
C ASN A 127 6.87 -25.37 6.65
N LYS A 128 6.14 -24.32 6.27
CA LYS A 128 5.10 -24.34 5.24
C LYS A 128 5.48 -23.45 4.06
N PHE A 129 6.00 -24.06 3.01
CA PHE A 129 6.42 -23.34 1.81
C PHE A 129 5.33 -23.32 0.72
N HIS A 130 4.48 -24.36 0.65
CA HIS A 130 3.45 -24.51 -0.38
C HIS A 130 2.05 -24.78 0.16
N ALA A 131 1.93 -25.58 1.23
CA ALA A 131 0.63 -26.00 1.77
C ALA A 131 0.45 -25.52 3.21
N GLY A 132 -0.80 -25.38 3.65
CA GLY A 132 -1.12 -25.17 5.06
C GLY A 132 -0.85 -26.41 5.92
N GLU A 133 -0.98 -26.26 7.23
CA GLU A 133 -0.81 -27.35 8.19
C GLU A 133 -1.95 -28.35 8.22
N SER A 134 -1.65 -29.55 8.72
CA SER A 134 -2.67 -30.58 8.97
C SER A 134 -3.40 -30.34 10.29
N LEU A 135 -4.67 -30.76 10.39
CA LEU A 135 -5.48 -30.52 11.58
C LEU A 135 -4.85 -31.14 12.85
N GLY A 136 -4.67 -30.29 13.88
CA GLY A 136 -4.07 -30.66 15.16
C GLY A 136 -2.56 -30.91 15.12
N GLN A 137 -1.87 -30.57 14.03
CA GLN A 137 -0.44 -30.80 13.85
C GLN A 137 0.40 -29.98 14.84
N LEU A 138 0.13 -28.69 14.94
CA LEU A 138 0.88 -27.77 15.81
C LEU A 138 0.76 -28.12 17.31
N GLU A 139 -0.43 -28.51 17.74
CA GLU A 139 -0.71 -28.89 19.14
C GLU A 139 0.07 -30.16 19.54
N ASP A 140 0.15 -31.15 18.64
CA ASP A 140 0.92 -32.38 18.86
C ASP A 140 2.41 -32.08 19.06
N TYR A 141 2.97 -31.22 18.20
CA TYR A 141 4.40 -30.89 18.20
C TYR A 141 4.80 -30.12 19.45
N LEU A 142 3.98 -29.15 19.85
CA LEU A 142 4.22 -28.40 21.07
C LEU A 142 4.07 -29.27 22.32
N SER A 143 3.07 -30.17 22.33
CA SER A 143 2.88 -31.12 23.43
C SER A 143 4.06 -32.07 23.57
N TYR A 144 4.58 -32.58 22.46
CA TYR A 144 5.78 -33.41 22.43
C TYR A 144 6.99 -32.65 23.00
N ALA A 145 7.26 -31.43 22.51
CA ALA A 145 8.38 -30.62 22.98
C ALA A 145 8.28 -30.30 24.49
N ARG A 146 7.08 -29.91 24.96
CA ARG A 146 6.82 -29.65 26.39
C ARG A 146 7.13 -30.88 27.25
N LYS A 147 6.63 -32.05 26.84
CA LYS A 147 6.88 -33.31 27.54
C LYS A 147 8.37 -33.65 27.63
N CYS A 148 9.13 -33.40 26.57
CA CYS A 148 10.55 -33.73 26.49
C CYS A 148 11.47 -32.77 27.26
N PHE A 149 11.19 -31.47 27.24
CA PHE A 149 12.19 -30.46 27.64
C PHE A 149 11.77 -29.54 28.79
N GLU A 150 10.46 -29.35 29.03
CA GLU A 150 9.97 -28.36 30.00
C GLU A 150 10.38 -28.69 31.44
N LYS A 151 10.38 -29.99 31.79
CA LYS A 151 10.80 -30.46 33.13
C LYS A 151 12.27 -30.18 33.43
N ASP A 152 13.11 -30.06 32.40
CA ASP A 152 14.54 -29.81 32.53
C ASP A 152 14.89 -28.31 32.47
N GLY A 153 13.87 -27.45 32.55
CA GLY A 153 13.98 -26.01 32.61
C GLY A 153 14.21 -25.35 31.24
N TYR A 154 13.93 -26.04 30.14
CA TYR A 154 14.05 -25.45 28.81
C TYR A 154 12.86 -24.55 28.49
N THR A 155 13.15 -23.39 27.92
CA THR A 155 12.17 -22.53 27.26
C THR A 155 11.90 -23.09 25.87
N ILE A 156 10.63 -23.31 25.54
CA ILE A 156 10.22 -23.84 24.24
C ILE A 156 9.65 -22.71 23.41
N LEU A 157 10.24 -22.48 22.24
CA LEU A 157 9.83 -21.49 21.26
C LEU A 157 9.25 -22.20 20.03
N PRO A 158 7.92 -22.34 19.94
CA PRO A 158 7.28 -22.84 18.72
C PRO A 158 7.20 -21.75 17.66
N VAL A 159 7.66 -22.05 16.44
CA VAL A 159 7.70 -21.13 15.30
C VAL A 159 6.95 -21.75 14.12
N PHE A 160 6.07 -20.97 13.51
CA PHE A 160 5.36 -21.31 12.29
C PHE A 160 5.92 -20.47 11.15
N LEU A 161 6.73 -21.08 10.29
CA LEU A 161 7.40 -20.44 9.18
C LEU A 161 6.61 -20.66 7.88
N THR A 162 6.13 -19.59 7.27
CA THR A 162 5.24 -19.65 6.09
C THR A 162 5.78 -18.82 4.93
N LEU A 163 5.26 -18.99 3.71
CA LEU A 163 5.67 -18.16 2.58
C LEU A 163 5.22 -16.69 2.73
N ALA A 164 4.04 -16.43 3.31
CA ALA A 164 3.44 -15.08 3.34
C ALA A 164 2.70 -14.75 4.65
N SER A 165 3.34 -15.05 5.79
CA SER A 165 2.86 -14.70 7.15
C SER A 165 1.49 -15.30 7.50
N ASP A 166 1.20 -16.53 7.07
CA ASP A 166 -0.04 -17.21 7.42
C ASP A 166 -0.12 -17.44 8.94
N ALA A 167 -1.31 -17.29 9.52
CA ALA A 167 -1.51 -17.48 10.93
C ALA A 167 -1.52 -18.99 11.29
N PRO A 168 -0.88 -19.40 12.40
CA PRO A 168 -0.97 -20.78 12.87
C PRO A 168 -2.38 -21.07 13.40
N SER A 169 -2.86 -22.32 13.30
CA SER A 169 -4.12 -22.70 13.97
C SER A 169 -4.01 -22.75 15.49
N PHE A 170 -2.77 -22.78 16.01
CA PHE A 170 -2.49 -22.83 17.44
C PHE A 170 -1.79 -21.56 17.91
N GLN A 171 -2.44 -20.81 18.79
CA GLN A 171 -2.04 -19.44 19.15
C GLN A 171 -0.66 -19.35 19.81
N ASP A 172 -0.14 -20.41 20.43
CA ASP A 172 1.17 -20.41 21.09
C ASP A 172 2.34 -20.25 20.09
N TYR A 173 2.13 -20.56 18.81
CA TYR A 173 3.17 -20.45 17.78
C TYR A 173 3.49 -18.99 17.44
N TRP A 174 4.78 -18.72 17.26
CA TRP A 174 5.30 -17.46 16.77
C TRP A 174 5.28 -17.47 15.25
N VAL A 175 4.82 -16.38 14.65
CA VAL A 175 4.75 -16.22 13.20
C VAL A 175 6.12 -15.82 12.67
N LEU A 176 6.57 -16.48 11.60
CA LEU A 176 7.72 -16.09 10.79
C LEU A 176 7.40 -16.34 9.32
N ASP A 177 8.05 -15.63 8.41
CA ASP A 177 7.91 -15.92 6.99
C ASP A 177 9.25 -15.95 6.24
N TYR A 178 9.19 -16.40 4.99
CA TYR A 178 10.37 -16.46 4.12
C TYR A 178 10.88 -15.09 3.70
N TYR A 179 10.13 -14.00 3.91
CA TYR A 179 10.65 -12.65 3.71
C TYR A 179 11.71 -12.32 4.77
N ASP A 180 11.45 -12.66 6.04
CA ASP A 180 12.46 -12.54 7.09
C ASP A 180 13.72 -13.35 6.77
N VAL A 181 13.56 -14.59 6.30
CA VAL A 181 14.68 -15.46 5.91
C VAL A 181 15.48 -14.84 4.77
N LEU A 182 14.79 -14.35 3.73
CA LEU A 182 15.41 -13.70 2.57
C LEU A 182 16.23 -12.48 2.99
N GLU A 183 15.65 -11.58 3.79
CA GLU A 183 16.33 -10.37 4.25
C GLU A 183 17.57 -10.69 5.11
N ILE A 184 17.49 -11.69 5.99
CA ILE A 184 18.64 -12.11 6.82
C ILE A 184 19.81 -12.56 5.93
N ILE A 185 19.53 -13.38 4.91
CA ILE A 185 20.56 -13.89 3.99
C ILE A 185 21.12 -12.74 3.15
N GLN A 186 20.27 -11.90 2.56
CA GLN A 186 20.70 -10.77 1.73
C GLN A 186 21.56 -9.78 2.51
N SER A 187 21.14 -9.41 3.72
CA SER A 187 21.92 -8.55 4.61
C SER A 187 23.30 -9.16 4.90
N HIS A 188 23.35 -10.47 5.14
CA HIS A 188 24.62 -11.14 5.39
C HIS A 188 25.55 -11.08 4.18
N ILE A 189 25.03 -11.37 2.98
CA ILE A 189 25.77 -11.28 1.72
C ILE A 189 26.32 -9.87 1.51
N GLU A 190 25.49 -8.84 1.69
CA GLU A 190 25.85 -7.44 1.49
C GLU A 190 27.02 -7.01 2.38
N PHE A 191 26.95 -7.32 3.68
CA PHE A 191 27.95 -6.86 4.64
C PHE A 191 29.19 -7.75 4.76
N ASN A 192 29.17 -8.98 4.24
CA ASN A 192 30.25 -9.96 4.47
C ASN A 192 30.80 -10.59 3.19
N ARG A 193 30.53 -9.99 2.01
CA ARG A 193 30.94 -10.58 0.73
C ARG A 193 32.43 -10.92 0.66
N GLU A 194 33.28 -10.03 1.16
CA GLU A 194 34.74 -10.20 1.12
C GLU A 194 35.26 -11.33 2.01
N ALA A 195 34.55 -11.65 3.10
CA ALA A 195 34.93 -12.70 4.04
C ALA A 195 34.34 -14.07 3.68
N MET A 196 33.38 -14.11 2.74
CA MET A 196 32.63 -15.30 2.37
C MET A 196 33.30 -16.04 1.21
N SER A 197 33.43 -17.37 1.32
CA SER A 197 33.88 -18.19 0.20
C SER A 197 32.91 -18.14 -0.99
N ASP A 198 33.44 -18.16 -2.22
CA ASP A 198 32.62 -18.06 -3.43
C ASP A 198 31.56 -19.17 -3.54
N ASN A 199 31.88 -20.39 -3.12
CA ASN A 199 30.91 -21.50 -3.16
C ASN A 199 29.69 -21.25 -2.24
N VAL A 200 29.93 -20.69 -1.05
CA VAL A 200 28.85 -20.34 -0.11
C VAL A 200 28.06 -19.15 -0.66
N TYR A 201 28.75 -18.13 -1.17
CA TYR A 201 28.12 -16.98 -1.80
C TYR A 201 27.20 -17.41 -2.95
N ASP A 202 27.71 -18.20 -3.89
CA ASP A 202 26.95 -18.68 -5.04
C ASP A 202 25.72 -19.50 -4.58
N PHE A 203 25.90 -20.39 -3.61
CA PHE A 203 24.79 -21.16 -3.04
C PHE A 203 23.70 -20.25 -2.44
N LEU A 204 24.08 -19.25 -1.64
CA LEU A 204 23.13 -18.32 -1.04
C LEU A 204 22.44 -17.46 -2.10
N VAL A 205 23.16 -16.98 -3.12
CA VAL A 205 22.58 -16.24 -4.26
C VAL A 205 21.57 -17.10 -5.02
N TYR A 206 21.89 -18.37 -5.26
CA TYR A 206 20.93 -19.28 -5.90
C TYR A 206 19.71 -19.54 -5.03
N TYR A 207 19.88 -19.64 -3.72
CA TYR A 207 18.76 -19.85 -2.82
C TYR A 207 17.86 -18.62 -2.70
N THR A 208 18.43 -17.42 -2.55
CA THR A 208 17.67 -16.17 -2.49
C THR A 208 16.93 -15.91 -3.80
N ALA A 209 17.49 -16.27 -4.96
CA ALA A 209 16.78 -16.20 -6.23
C ALA A 209 15.51 -17.08 -6.26
N ILE A 210 15.53 -18.28 -5.67
CA ILE A 210 14.34 -19.13 -5.53
C ILE A 210 13.31 -18.46 -4.62
N LEU A 211 13.75 -17.92 -3.47
CA LEU A 211 12.85 -17.25 -2.53
C LEU A 211 12.21 -16.02 -3.17
N GLN A 212 12.97 -15.17 -3.88
CA GLN A 212 12.46 -13.98 -4.56
C GLN A 212 11.37 -14.29 -5.58
N GLU A 213 11.56 -15.36 -6.37
CA GLU A 213 10.58 -15.82 -7.35
C GLU A 213 9.27 -16.27 -6.69
N GLN A 214 9.35 -17.02 -5.59
CA GLN A 214 8.17 -17.50 -4.86
C GLN A 214 7.48 -16.39 -4.06
N LEU A 215 8.28 -15.46 -3.51
CA LEU A 215 7.82 -14.30 -2.78
C LEU A 215 7.36 -13.16 -3.68
N VAL A 216 7.36 -13.27 -5.01
CA VAL A 216 6.85 -12.24 -5.94
C VAL A 216 7.32 -10.82 -5.55
N GLN A 217 8.55 -10.72 -5.06
CA GLN A 217 9.14 -9.51 -4.46
C GLN A 217 9.91 -8.68 -5.49
N ASP A 218 10.13 -9.26 -6.66
CA ASP A 218 10.81 -8.61 -7.75
C ASP A 218 9.85 -7.61 -8.41
N GLU A 219 9.75 -6.42 -7.83
CA GLU A 219 8.85 -5.35 -8.30
C GLU A 219 9.07 -5.08 -9.80
N GLU A 220 10.33 -5.11 -10.26
CA GLU A 220 10.67 -4.97 -11.67
C GLU A 220 10.09 -6.12 -12.51
N ALA A 221 10.24 -7.38 -12.07
CA ALA A 221 9.65 -8.52 -12.77
C ALA A 221 8.12 -8.49 -12.74
N ASN A 222 7.51 -8.01 -11.65
CA ASN A 222 6.06 -7.87 -11.51
C ASN A 222 5.51 -6.81 -12.45
N GLU A 223 6.16 -5.64 -12.51
CA GLU A 223 5.80 -4.56 -13.44
C GLU A 223 5.97 -5.01 -14.88
N LEU A 224 7.10 -5.65 -15.20
CA LEU A 224 7.34 -6.22 -16.52
C LEU A 224 6.30 -7.28 -16.89
N ALA A 225 5.97 -8.18 -15.97
CA ALA A 225 4.93 -9.20 -16.19
C ALA A 225 3.56 -8.57 -16.42
N LEU A 226 3.23 -7.52 -15.68
CA LEU A 226 1.98 -6.78 -15.84
C LEU A 226 1.92 -6.08 -17.21
N GLU A 227 2.99 -5.40 -17.63
CA GLU A 227 3.07 -4.76 -18.94
C GLU A 227 2.91 -5.78 -20.08
N VAL A 228 3.61 -6.91 -19.96
CA VAL A 228 3.50 -8.01 -20.92
C VAL A 228 2.09 -8.57 -20.97
N TYR A 229 1.45 -8.80 -19.82
CA TYR A 229 0.06 -9.28 -19.76
C TYR A 229 -0.90 -8.26 -20.39
N GLN A 230 -0.78 -6.96 -20.09
CA GLN A 230 -1.64 -5.93 -20.66
C GLN A 230 -1.53 -5.85 -22.18
N ALA A 231 -0.30 -5.94 -22.72
CA ALA A 231 -0.08 -5.91 -24.16
C ALA A 231 -0.45 -7.22 -24.87
N ASN A 232 -0.41 -8.36 -24.18
CA ASN A 232 -0.53 -9.69 -24.80
C ASN A 232 -1.55 -10.61 -24.13
N GLN A 233 -2.57 -10.05 -23.46
CA GLN A 233 -3.51 -10.81 -22.63
C GLN A 233 -4.11 -12.00 -23.38
N ALA A 234 -4.57 -11.80 -24.62
CA ALA A 234 -5.19 -12.86 -25.41
C ALA A 234 -4.26 -14.06 -25.65
N ALA A 235 -2.95 -13.81 -25.84
CA ALA A 235 -1.96 -14.87 -26.05
C ALA A 235 -1.64 -15.60 -24.74
N ILE A 236 -1.43 -14.85 -23.65
CA ILE A 236 -1.15 -15.42 -22.33
C ILE A 236 -2.34 -16.24 -21.82
N ASP A 237 -3.55 -15.69 -21.87
CA ASP A 237 -4.79 -16.37 -21.48
C ASP A 237 -4.98 -17.65 -22.30
N LEU A 238 -4.80 -17.60 -23.62
CA LEU A 238 -4.91 -18.77 -24.49
C LEU A 238 -3.88 -19.85 -24.14
N LEU A 239 -2.60 -19.48 -24.01
CA LEU A 239 -1.53 -20.43 -23.71
C LEU A 239 -1.74 -21.09 -22.34
N PHE A 240 -2.03 -20.30 -21.30
CA PHE A 240 -2.25 -20.79 -19.95
C PHE A 240 -3.53 -21.64 -19.84
N LEU A 241 -4.68 -21.07 -20.19
CA LEU A 241 -5.98 -21.73 -19.98
C LEU A 241 -6.16 -22.99 -20.85
N SER A 242 -5.43 -23.12 -21.96
CA SER A 242 -5.42 -24.34 -22.78
C SER A 242 -4.88 -25.57 -22.04
N GLN A 243 -4.12 -25.36 -20.94
CA GLN A 243 -3.53 -26.44 -20.13
C GLN A 243 -4.19 -26.56 -18.75
N HIS A 244 -5.14 -25.67 -18.42
CA HIS A 244 -5.73 -25.51 -17.09
C HIS A 244 -7.27 -25.49 -17.16
N GLU A 245 -7.87 -26.66 -17.40
CA GLU A 245 -9.34 -26.80 -17.54
C GLU A 245 -10.11 -26.45 -16.26
N GLU A 246 -9.48 -26.47 -15.09
CA GLU A 246 -10.08 -26.09 -13.81
C GLU A 246 -10.62 -24.64 -13.81
N TYR A 247 -10.08 -23.77 -14.67
CA TYR A 247 -10.54 -22.38 -14.84
C TYR A 247 -11.80 -22.25 -15.70
N ARG A 248 -12.28 -23.33 -16.34
CA ARG A 248 -13.44 -23.30 -17.27
C ARG A 248 -14.72 -22.79 -16.62
N LYS A 249 -14.89 -23.03 -15.31
CA LYS A 249 -16.06 -22.60 -14.55
C LYS A 249 -16.03 -21.10 -14.21
N GLN A 250 -14.87 -20.45 -14.29
CA GLN A 250 -14.74 -19.04 -13.94
C GLN A 250 -15.38 -18.15 -15.03
N PRO A 251 -16.37 -17.29 -14.69
CA PRO A 251 -17.09 -16.49 -15.68
C PRO A 251 -16.20 -15.63 -16.58
N ARG A 252 -15.08 -15.11 -16.04
CA ARG A 252 -14.11 -14.26 -16.76
C ARG A 252 -13.52 -14.95 -17.99
N TYR A 253 -13.28 -16.26 -17.92
CA TYR A 253 -12.58 -17.01 -18.96
C TYR A 253 -13.52 -17.73 -19.93
N ARG A 254 -14.84 -17.65 -19.71
CA ARG A 254 -15.83 -18.35 -20.54
C ARG A 254 -15.65 -18.09 -22.04
N LYS A 255 -15.46 -16.82 -22.43
CA LYS A 255 -15.24 -16.44 -23.84
C LYS A 255 -13.98 -17.09 -24.44
N VAL A 256 -12.91 -17.20 -23.66
CA VAL A 256 -11.66 -17.84 -24.10
C VAL A 256 -11.88 -19.33 -24.30
N PHE A 257 -12.56 -20.00 -23.36
CA PHE A 257 -12.90 -21.43 -23.49
C PHE A 257 -13.90 -21.72 -24.62
N GLU A 258 -14.86 -20.83 -24.90
CA GLU A 258 -15.75 -20.92 -26.06
C GLU A 258 -14.93 -20.89 -27.35
N GLN A 259 -13.98 -19.95 -27.48
CA GLN A 259 -13.07 -19.89 -28.63
C GLN A 259 -12.19 -21.14 -28.76
N MET A 260 -11.83 -21.76 -27.64
CA MET A 260 -11.03 -23.00 -27.65
C MET A 260 -11.77 -24.23 -28.18
N THR A 261 -13.11 -24.23 -28.18
CA THR A 261 -13.88 -25.39 -28.69
C THR A 261 -13.71 -25.61 -30.19
N GLU A 262 -13.26 -24.59 -30.93
CA GLU A 262 -13.04 -24.65 -32.38
C GLU A 262 -11.59 -25.03 -32.76
N ILE A 263 -10.71 -25.29 -31.77
CA ILE A 263 -9.29 -25.59 -31.99
C ILE A 263 -9.10 -27.06 -32.39
N THR A 264 -8.38 -27.28 -33.49
CA THR A 264 -8.00 -28.62 -33.98
C THR A 264 -7.01 -29.33 -33.06
N ASP A 265 -6.95 -30.66 -33.10
CA ASP A 265 -6.01 -31.41 -32.24
C ASP A 265 -4.54 -31.10 -32.55
N GLU A 266 -4.20 -30.80 -33.81
CA GLU A 266 -2.86 -30.35 -34.20
C GLU A 266 -2.48 -29.01 -33.51
N GLN A 267 -3.41 -28.06 -33.48
CA GLN A 267 -3.20 -26.78 -32.81
C GLN A 267 -3.09 -26.94 -31.29
N LYS A 268 -3.86 -27.83 -30.66
CA LYS A 268 -3.71 -28.15 -29.22
C LYS A 268 -2.32 -28.68 -28.90
N VAL A 269 -1.79 -29.58 -29.73
CA VAL A 269 -0.42 -30.10 -29.57
C VAL A 269 0.61 -28.98 -29.72
N ALA A 270 0.42 -28.06 -30.67
CA ALA A 270 1.30 -26.91 -30.84
C ALA A 270 1.27 -25.97 -29.62
N LEU A 271 0.08 -25.60 -29.14
CA LEU A 271 -0.08 -24.76 -27.95
C LEU A 271 0.59 -25.37 -26.72
N ARG A 272 0.38 -26.67 -26.51
CA ARG A 272 1.01 -27.41 -25.41
C ARG A 272 2.54 -27.34 -25.48
N LYS A 273 3.13 -27.56 -26.66
CA LYS A 273 4.60 -27.47 -26.84
C LYS A 273 5.14 -26.06 -26.57
N ILE A 274 4.41 -25.02 -26.98
CA ILE A 274 4.81 -23.63 -26.72
C ILE A 274 4.74 -23.34 -25.22
N TYR A 275 3.63 -23.72 -24.58
CA TYR A 275 3.43 -23.56 -23.15
C TYR A 275 4.49 -24.30 -22.35
N GLU A 276 4.75 -25.59 -22.60
CA GLU A 276 5.73 -26.40 -21.86
C GLU A 276 7.14 -25.78 -21.90
N LYS A 277 7.55 -25.20 -23.04
CA LYS A 277 8.86 -24.53 -23.18
C LYS A 277 8.97 -23.24 -22.36
N LYS A 278 7.85 -22.56 -22.12
CA LYS A 278 7.79 -21.21 -21.53
C LYS A 278 6.92 -21.17 -20.27
N LYS A 279 6.70 -22.33 -19.65
CA LYS A 279 5.69 -22.53 -18.61
C LYS A 279 5.87 -21.55 -17.45
N GLN A 280 7.05 -21.51 -16.86
CA GLN A 280 7.34 -20.64 -15.70
C GLN A 280 7.01 -19.17 -15.98
N THR A 281 7.42 -18.68 -17.15
CA THR A 281 7.18 -17.30 -17.57
C THR A 281 5.69 -17.03 -17.80
N ILE A 282 4.99 -17.93 -18.51
CA ILE A 282 3.55 -17.78 -18.80
C ILE A 282 2.74 -17.85 -17.50
N ASP A 283 3.03 -18.82 -16.63
CA ASP A 283 2.35 -18.99 -15.35
C ASP A 283 2.54 -17.75 -14.46
N PHE A 284 3.76 -17.21 -14.41
CA PHE A 284 4.04 -15.99 -13.67
C PHE A 284 3.28 -14.78 -14.23
N ILE A 285 3.38 -14.53 -15.54
CA ILE A 285 2.66 -13.42 -16.20
C ILE A 285 1.15 -13.55 -15.97
N PHE A 286 0.59 -14.75 -16.15
CA PHE A 286 -0.82 -15.01 -15.91
C PHE A 286 -1.18 -14.77 -14.45
N LYS A 287 -0.42 -15.30 -13.48
CA LYS A 287 -0.69 -15.12 -12.03
C LYS A 287 -0.70 -13.65 -11.63
N ILE A 288 0.23 -12.85 -12.15
CA ILE A 288 0.35 -11.42 -11.85
C ILE A 288 -0.75 -10.61 -12.55
N GLY A 289 -0.91 -10.79 -13.86
CA GLY A 289 -1.85 -10.01 -14.65
C GLY A 289 -3.31 -10.40 -14.47
N SER A 290 -3.58 -11.66 -14.11
CA SER A 290 -4.95 -12.13 -13.86
C SER A 290 -5.43 -11.89 -12.43
N ASN A 291 -4.59 -11.31 -11.55
CA ASN A 291 -4.91 -11.07 -10.14
C ASN A 291 -6.21 -10.28 -9.95
N VAL A 292 -7.25 -10.95 -9.43
CA VAL A 292 -8.60 -10.39 -9.31
C VAL A 292 -8.68 -9.28 -8.27
N LEU A 293 -7.91 -9.38 -7.17
CA LEU A 293 -7.85 -8.35 -6.12
C LEU A 293 -7.32 -7.03 -6.67
N ARG A 294 -6.23 -7.08 -7.45
CA ARG A 294 -5.64 -5.90 -8.10
C ARG A 294 -6.62 -5.24 -9.06
N GLU A 295 -7.27 -6.02 -9.91
CA GLU A 295 -8.26 -5.51 -10.87
C GLU A 295 -9.50 -4.94 -10.19
N ALA A 296 -9.96 -5.58 -9.10
CA ALA A 296 -11.02 -5.05 -8.26
C ALA A 296 -10.62 -3.71 -7.65
N PHE A 297 -9.40 -3.61 -7.11
CA PHE A 297 -8.88 -2.37 -6.56
C PHE A 297 -8.82 -1.25 -7.60
N LEU A 298 -8.34 -1.51 -8.82
CA LEU A 298 -8.32 -0.54 -9.91
C LEU A 298 -9.73 -0.04 -10.27
N SER A 299 -10.73 -0.92 -10.22
CA SER A 299 -12.13 -0.51 -10.42
C SER A 299 -12.67 0.26 -9.21
N PHE A 300 -12.31 -0.13 -7.98
CA PHE A 300 -12.67 0.57 -6.75
C PHE A 300 -12.14 2.02 -6.71
N VAL A 301 -10.85 2.24 -6.97
CA VAL A 301 -10.26 3.59 -6.98
C VAL A 301 -10.89 4.49 -8.06
N GLN A 302 -11.32 3.91 -9.19
CA GLN A 302 -12.06 4.65 -10.21
C GLN A 302 -13.47 5.02 -9.75
N LEU A 303 -14.19 4.10 -9.09
CA LEU A 303 -15.53 4.35 -8.55
C LEU A 303 -15.51 5.42 -7.45
N GLU A 304 -14.52 5.37 -6.58
CA GLU A 304 -14.33 6.34 -5.49
C GLU A 304 -13.59 7.62 -5.92
N ASN A 305 -13.23 7.74 -7.22
CA ASN A 305 -12.51 8.89 -7.79
C ASN A 305 -11.18 9.19 -7.10
N ILE A 306 -10.46 8.16 -6.64
CA ILE A 306 -9.14 8.30 -6.03
C ILE A 306 -8.11 8.58 -7.15
N PRO A 307 -7.36 9.70 -7.09
CA PRO A 307 -6.37 10.09 -8.09
C PRO A 307 -5.23 9.07 -8.24
N LYS A 308 -4.64 8.98 -9.44
CA LYS A 308 -3.57 8.02 -9.75
C LYS A 308 -2.29 8.24 -8.94
N GLU A 309 -2.08 9.46 -8.49
CA GLU A 309 -0.90 9.90 -7.77
C GLU A 309 -0.88 9.38 -6.32
N VAL A 310 -2.03 8.93 -5.81
CA VAL A 310 -2.21 8.57 -4.40
C VAL A 310 -2.60 7.11 -4.19
N TYR A 311 -2.39 6.24 -5.19
CA TYR A 311 -2.57 4.80 -5.02
C TYR A 311 -1.52 3.97 -5.75
N ARG A 312 -1.27 2.76 -5.23
CA ARG A 312 -0.52 1.70 -5.91
C ARG A 312 -1.35 0.43 -5.94
N ALA A 313 -1.64 -0.06 -7.15
CA ALA A 313 -2.36 -1.31 -7.36
C ALA A 313 -1.44 -2.52 -7.22
N HIS A 314 -0.88 -2.70 -6.02
CA HIS A 314 -0.04 -3.84 -5.67
C HIS A 314 -0.86 -5.14 -5.70
N ILE A 315 -0.24 -6.25 -6.09
CA ILE A 315 -0.90 -7.55 -6.30
C ILE A 315 -1.45 -8.21 -5.02
N ARG A 316 -0.85 -7.90 -3.86
CA ARG A 316 -1.23 -8.46 -2.56
C ARG A 316 -1.80 -7.45 -1.60
N VAL A 317 -1.19 -6.26 -1.61
CA VAL A 317 -1.48 -5.17 -0.68
C VAL A 317 -1.79 -3.89 -1.44
N PRO A 318 -2.80 -3.88 -2.33
CA PRO A 318 -3.15 -2.65 -3.03
C PRO A 318 -3.50 -1.56 -2.02
N ASN A 319 -2.93 -0.39 -2.23
CA ASN A 319 -2.82 0.64 -1.21
C ASN A 319 -3.05 2.03 -1.79
N PHE A 320 -3.47 2.96 -0.93
CA PHE A 320 -3.76 4.34 -1.27
C PHE A 320 -3.68 5.23 -0.03
N ILE A 321 -3.58 6.53 -0.25
CA ILE A 321 -3.82 7.54 0.78
C ILE A 321 -5.08 8.33 0.43
N LEU A 322 -5.69 8.97 1.42
CA LEU A 322 -6.68 10.00 1.13
C LEU A 322 -5.97 11.17 0.42
N PRO A 323 -6.50 11.68 -0.70
CA PRO A 323 -5.91 12.82 -1.40
C PRO A 323 -5.60 14.01 -0.48
N GLU A 324 -6.43 14.20 0.54
CA GLU A 324 -6.38 15.28 1.50
C GLU A 324 -5.25 15.13 2.53
N TRP A 325 -4.68 13.94 2.68
CA TRP A 325 -3.56 13.67 3.59
C TRP A 325 -2.20 14.05 3.00
N GLN A 326 -2.13 14.37 1.71
CA GLN A 326 -0.91 14.90 1.10
C GLN A 326 -0.45 16.19 1.80
N ASP A 327 -1.40 17.02 2.24
CA ASP A 327 -1.15 18.30 2.90
C ASP A 327 -0.54 18.10 4.32
N PHE A 328 -0.64 16.90 4.92
CA PHE A 328 -0.13 16.65 6.28
C PHE A 328 1.40 16.53 6.37
N ALA A 329 2.10 16.35 5.25
CA ALA A 329 3.55 16.16 5.24
C ALA A 329 4.30 17.35 5.89
N GLU A 330 3.78 18.57 5.79
CA GLU A 330 4.35 19.76 6.44
C GLU A 330 4.34 19.60 7.98
N THR A 331 3.20 19.16 8.51
CA THR A 331 2.96 19.00 9.94
C THR A 331 3.64 17.76 10.50
N ILE A 332 3.31 16.57 9.98
CA ILE A 332 3.76 15.28 10.54
C ILE A 332 5.09 14.80 9.96
N GLY A 333 5.59 15.43 8.89
CA GLY A 333 6.83 15.05 8.21
C GLY A 333 6.67 13.95 7.17
N GLU A 334 7.73 13.74 6.40
CA GLU A 334 7.84 12.67 5.42
C GLU A 334 8.47 11.40 6.05
N PRO A 335 8.20 10.20 5.50
CA PRO A 335 8.80 8.97 6.00
C PRO A 335 10.33 8.92 5.87
N GLU A 336 10.98 8.25 6.82
CA GLU A 336 12.39 7.89 6.79
C GLU A 336 12.61 6.69 5.84
N GLY A 337 12.93 6.99 4.57
CA GLY A 337 13.22 6.00 3.53
C GLY A 337 12.05 5.74 2.58
N GLU A 338 12.19 4.74 1.71
CA GLU A 338 11.14 4.34 0.77
C GLU A 338 10.01 3.63 1.53
N TYR A 339 8.92 4.34 1.79
CA TYR A 339 7.74 3.82 2.47
C TYR A 339 6.47 4.07 1.65
N TRP A 340 5.93 3.00 1.07
CA TRP A 340 4.72 3.00 0.24
C TRP A 340 4.70 4.12 -0.82
N LEU A 341 3.85 5.13 -0.62
CA LEU A 341 3.62 6.25 -1.53
C LEU A 341 4.39 7.52 -1.08
N GLY A 342 5.32 7.40 -0.13
CA GLY A 342 6.09 8.52 0.40
C GLY A 342 5.36 9.35 1.45
N HIS A 343 4.35 8.78 2.12
CA HIS A 343 3.52 9.48 3.10
C HIS A 343 3.50 8.78 4.46
N GLY A 344 3.39 9.57 5.53
CA GLY A 344 3.37 9.07 6.92
C GLY A 344 2.10 8.31 7.32
N LEU A 345 1.08 8.31 6.46
CA LEU A 345 -0.17 7.56 6.64
C LEU A 345 -0.43 6.73 5.38
N ILE A 346 -0.99 5.53 5.55
CA ILE A 346 -1.32 4.65 4.44
C ILE A 346 -2.56 3.81 4.74
N ILE A 347 -3.34 3.52 3.69
CA ILE A 347 -4.48 2.59 3.71
C ILE A 347 -4.18 1.46 2.73
N TRP A 348 -4.40 0.21 3.11
CA TRP A 348 -4.29 -0.92 2.17
C TRP A 348 -5.33 -1.99 2.40
N PHE A 349 -5.63 -2.72 1.34
CA PHE A 349 -6.40 -3.95 1.39
C PHE A 349 -5.48 -5.17 1.35
N GLU A 350 -5.87 -6.27 1.95
CA GLU A 350 -5.20 -7.56 1.82
C GLU A 350 -6.21 -8.71 1.91
N ARG A 351 -5.88 -9.86 1.31
CA ARG A 351 -6.61 -11.11 1.54
C ARG A 351 -5.98 -11.82 2.73
N THR A 352 -6.79 -12.17 3.73
CA THR A 352 -6.34 -12.97 4.87
C THR A 352 -6.30 -14.45 4.52
N TRP A 353 -5.60 -15.24 5.35
CA TRP A 353 -5.47 -16.68 5.19
C TRP A 353 -6.83 -17.42 5.22
N ASP A 354 -7.82 -16.87 5.94
CA ASP A 354 -9.19 -17.37 6.03
C ASP A 354 -10.13 -16.75 4.97
N ASP A 355 -9.56 -16.24 3.88
CA ASP A 355 -10.29 -15.72 2.71
C ASP A 355 -11.20 -14.51 2.99
N ARG A 356 -10.88 -13.72 4.01
CA ARG A 356 -11.53 -12.42 4.25
C ARG A 356 -10.77 -11.31 3.54
N LEU A 357 -11.49 -10.28 3.12
CA LEU A 357 -10.88 -9.03 2.71
C LEU A 357 -10.67 -8.17 3.94
N LYS A 358 -9.45 -7.70 4.15
CA LYS A 358 -9.05 -6.86 5.27
C LYS A 358 -8.60 -5.52 4.78
N MET A 359 -8.93 -4.47 5.53
CA MET A 359 -8.46 -3.10 5.31
C MET A 359 -7.75 -2.61 6.57
N ASN A 360 -6.59 -1.99 6.39
CA ASN A 360 -5.77 -1.45 7.46
C ASN A 360 -5.51 0.04 7.22
N VAL A 361 -5.34 0.80 8.30
CA VAL A 361 -4.77 2.17 8.29
C VAL A 361 -3.59 2.20 9.25
N GLU A 362 -2.45 2.74 8.81
CA GLU A 362 -1.20 2.74 9.58
C GLU A 362 -0.49 4.10 9.56
N VAL A 363 0.11 4.44 10.70
CA VAL A 363 1.13 5.49 10.83
C VAL A 363 2.49 4.87 10.54
N GLY A 364 3.12 5.37 9.49
CA GLY A 364 4.40 4.95 8.98
C GLY A 364 5.62 5.52 9.73
N PRO A 365 6.82 5.30 9.17
CA PRO A 365 8.09 5.62 9.79
C PRO A 365 8.45 7.10 9.57
N ILE A 366 7.64 8.02 10.07
CA ILE A 366 7.98 9.46 10.10
C ILE A 366 8.95 9.75 11.26
N PRO A 367 9.70 10.88 11.24
CA PRO A 367 10.66 11.23 12.27
C PRO A 367 10.08 11.09 13.67
N PHE A 368 10.83 10.42 14.56
CA PHE A 368 10.34 9.97 15.87
C PHE A 368 9.61 11.06 16.66
N GLU A 369 10.16 12.27 16.75
CA GLU A 369 9.55 13.41 17.44
C GLU A 369 8.17 13.79 16.89
N LYS A 370 8.04 13.83 15.55
CA LYS A 370 6.77 14.12 14.89
C LYS A 370 5.79 12.96 15.04
N ARG A 371 6.30 11.73 14.96
CA ARG A 371 5.52 10.50 15.16
C ARG A 371 4.91 10.44 16.56
N LEU A 372 5.70 10.72 17.60
CA LEU A 372 5.24 10.71 18.98
C LEU A 372 4.16 11.77 19.21
N LYS A 373 4.34 12.99 18.66
CA LYS A 373 3.31 14.04 18.67
C LYS A 373 2.01 13.58 18.02
N LEU A 374 2.09 12.99 16.82
CA LEU A 374 0.94 12.46 16.10
C LEU A 374 0.22 11.36 16.89
N LEU A 375 0.96 10.40 17.44
CA LEU A 375 0.35 9.30 18.21
C LEU A 375 -0.32 9.81 19.49
N ASN A 376 0.26 10.79 20.19
CA ASN A 376 -0.37 11.41 21.34
C ASN A 376 -1.62 12.21 20.94
N ALA A 377 -1.56 12.97 19.85
CA ALA A 377 -2.71 13.71 19.34
C ALA A 377 -3.85 12.76 18.93
N LEU A 378 -3.55 11.66 18.24
CA LEU A 378 -4.52 10.62 17.89
C LEU A 378 -5.16 9.97 19.12
N GLU A 379 -4.35 9.67 20.15
CA GLU A 379 -4.86 9.13 21.42
C GLU A 379 -5.78 10.13 22.13
N ASN A 380 -5.44 11.41 22.13
CA ASN A 380 -6.31 12.49 22.64
C ASN A 380 -7.63 12.59 21.88
N GLN A 381 -7.64 12.25 20.58
CA GLN A 381 -8.87 12.13 19.78
C GLN A 381 -9.59 10.77 19.94
N GLY A 382 -9.16 9.94 20.89
CA GLY A 382 -9.79 8.66 21.20
C GLY A 382 -9.48 7.56 20.18
N VAL A 383 -8.31 7.60 19.54
CA VAL A 383 -7.76 6.45 18.80
C VAL A 383 -6.98 5.58 19.79
N SER A 384 -7.25 4.28 19.80
CA SER A 384 -6.52 3.35 20.68
C SER A 384 -5.10 3.16 20.17
N ILE A 385 -4.10 3.60 20.95
CA ILE A 385 -2.68 3.46 20.63
C ILE A 385 -2.02 2.63 21.74
N ARG A 386 -1.26 1.60 21.36
CA ARG A 386 -0.49 0.80 22.32
C ARG A 386 0.63 1.66 22.93
N PRO A 387 0.89 1.63 24.26
CA PRO A 387 1.99 2.39 24.84
C PRO A 387 3.35 2.06 24.23
N SER A 388 3.57 0.79 23.84
CA SER A 388 4.76 0.33 23.14
C SER A 388 5.00 1.07 21.82
N ALA A 389 3.94 1.49 21.12
CA ALA A 389 4.01 2.18 19.84
C ALA A 389 4.70 3.56 19.92
N LYS A 390 4.77 4.15 21.12
CA LYS A 390 5.35 5.48 21.39
C LYS A 390 6.86 5.44 21.72
N GLN A 391 7.46 4.25 21.74
CA GLN A 391 8.88 4.08 22.05
C GLN A 391 9.78 4.45 20.87
N GLU A 392 10.96 4.98 21.18
CA GLU A 392 12.00 5.29 20.20
C GLU A 392 12.42 4.02 19.45
N GLY A 393 12.46 4.09 18.12
CA GLY A 393 12.74 2.95 17.23
C GLY A 393 11.50 2.22 16.69
N LYS A 394 10.29 2.47 17.21
CA LYS A 394 9.05 1.96 16.61
C LYS A 394 8.70 2.74 15.34
N LYS A 395 8.57 2.00 14.24
CA LYS A 395 8.37 2.56 12.90
C LYS A 395 6.92 2.56 12.45
N TYR A 396 6.15 1.55 12.82
CA TYR A 396 4.82 1.31 12.26
C TYR A 396 3.77 1.18 13.37
N THR A 397 2.59 1.76 13.18
CA THR A 397 1.47 1.60 14.12
C THR A 397 0.15 1.57 13.37
N LYS A 398 -0.47 0.39 13.36
CA LYS A 398 -1.83 0.21 12.86
C LYS A 398 -2.80 0.96 13.78
N ILE A 399 -3.51 1.92 13.23
CA ILE A 399 -4.50 2.74 13.93
C ILE A 399 -5.94 2.31 13.62
N TYR A 400 -6.11 1.44 12.62
CA TYR A 400 -7.40 0.84 12.28
C TYR A 400 -7.22 -0.47 11.52
N THR A 401 -8.11 -1.41 11.76
CA THR A 401 -8.17 -2.69 11.04
C THR A 401 -9.62 -3.16 11.02
N GLN A 402 -10.11 -3.55 9.84
CA GLN A 402 -11.45 -4.14 9.70
C GLN A 402 -11.45 -5.23 8.63
N THR A 403 -12.30 -6.25 8.79
CA THR A 403 -12.42 -7.36 7.82
C THR A 403 -13.86 -7.56 7.35
N THR A 404 -14.01 -8.09 6.13
CA THR A 404 -15.30 -8.51 5.57
C THR A 404 -15.15 -9.82 4.79
N GLU A 405 -16.20 -10.63 4.77
CA GLU A 405 -16.19 -11.89 4.02
C GLU A 405 -16.39 -11.65 2.52
N ILE A 406 -15.67 -12.45 1.72
CA ILE A 406 -15.79 -12.48 0.26
C ILE A 406 -16.22 -13.89 -0.13
N SER A 407 -17.44 -14.01 -0.67
CA SER A 407 -18.02 -15.30 -1.05
C SER A 407 -17.34 -15.96 -2.25
N ASP A 408 -16.78 -15.15 -3.16
CA ASP A 408 -16.08 -15.64 -4.35
C ASP A 408 -14.95 -14.68 -4.77
N TRP A 409 -13.72 -15.08 -4.47
CA TRP A 409 -12.51 -14.35 -4.85
C TRP A 409 -12.20 -14.38 -6.36
N ALA A 410 -12.85 -15.25 -7.13
CA ALA A 410 -12.76 -15.22 -8.59
C ALA A 410 -13.70 -14.16 -9.21
N HIS A 411 -14.68 -13.67 -8.45
CA HIS A 411 -15.67 -12.72 -8.94
C HIS A 411 -15.30 -11.28 -8.56
N LYS A 412 -14.67 -10.56 -9.50
CA LYS A 412 -14.21 -9.16 -9.33
C LYS A 412 -15.22 -8.24 -8.63
N GLN A 413 -16.50 -8.30 -9.03
CA GLN A 413 -17.54 -7.44 -8.47
C GLN A 413 -17.77 -7.66 -6.97
N VAL A 414 -17.64 -8.90 -6.48
CA VAL A 414 -17.84 -9.22 -5.06
C VAL A 414 -16.74 -8.58 -4.21
N ILE A 415 -15.51 -8.55 -4.74
CA ILE A 415 -14.37 -7.88 -4.09
C ILE A 415 -14.56 -6.36 -4.11
N ILE A 416 -15.00 -5.77 -5.23
CA ILE A 416 -15.30 -4.33 -5.31
C ILE A 416 -16.35 -3.93 -4.26
N GLU A 417 -17.42 -4.71 -4.13
CA GLU A 417 -18.45 -4.49 -3.11
C GLU A 417 -17.89 -4.64 -1.69
N GLY A 418 -17.00 -5.61 -1.46
CA GLY A 418 -16.29 -5.77 -0.18
C GLY A 418 -15.40 -4.58 0.16
N MET A 419 -14.63 -4.07 -0.81
CA MET A 419 -13.82 -2.86 -0.65
C MET A 419 -14.70 -1.66 -0.33
N GLY A 420 -15.82 -1.49 -1.04
CA GLY A 420 -16.82 -0.46 -0.76
C GLY A 420 -17.39 -0.57 0.65
N ARG A 421 -17.79 -1.77 1.09
CA ARG A 421 -18.29 -1.99 2.47
C ARG A 421 -17.28 -1.57 3.54
N LEU A 422 -16.00 -1.90 3.35
CA LEU A 422 -14.93 -1.51 4.27
C LEU A 422 -14.67 -0.01 4.21
N TYR A 423 -14.57 0.56 3.01
CA TYR A 423 -14.28 1.97 2.82
C TYR A 423 -15.39 2.88 3.34
N HIS A 424 -16.66 2.54 3.09
CA HIS A 424 -17.84 3.29 3.55
C HIS A 424 -18.26 2.97 5.00
N ASN A 425 -17.43 2.25 5.77
CA ASN A 425 -17.69 1.96 7.17
C ASN A 425 -17.63 3.25 8.02
N SER A 426 -18.57 3.41 8.96
CA SER A 426 -18.67 4.59 9.83
C SER A 426 -17.46 4.75 10.76
N ASP A 427 -16.89 3.65 11.25
CA ASP A 427 -15.76 3.68 12.17
C ASP A 427 -14.49 4.13 11.44
N LEU A 428 -14.34 3.76 10.17
CA LEU A 428 -13.27 4.27 9.32
C LEU A 428 -13.41 5.77 9.08
N HIS A 429 -14.61 6.25 8.75
CA HIS A 429 -14.83 7.68 8.55
C HIS A 429 -14.62 8.47 9.85
N SER A 430 -15.00 7.90 10.99
CA SER A 430 -14.72 8.45 12.31
C SER A 430 -13.21 8.55 12.57
N LEU A 431 -12.45 7.53 12.18
CA LEU A 431 -10.99 7.58 12.22
C LEU A 431 -10.43 8.72 11.34
N PHE A 432 -10.90 8.88 10.10
CA PHE A 432 -10.43 9.96 9.23
C PHE A 432 -10.64 11.34 9.86
N LYS A 433 -11.81 11.56 10.48
CA LYS A 433 -12.12 12.77 11.25
C LYS A 433 -11.13 12.97 12.40
N LYS A 434 -10.87 11.92 13.20
CA LYS A 434 -9.91 11.94 14.31
C LYS A 434 -8.48 12.23 13.85
N VAL A 435 -8.07 11.69 12.70
CA VAL A 435 -6.76 11.96 12.10
C VAL A 435 -6.62 13.43 11.73
N ALA A 436 -7.61 14.02 11.04
CA ALA A 436 -7.57 15.44 10.68
C ALA A 436 -7.51 16.35 11.91
N LEU A 437 -8.32 16.08 12.95
CA LEU A 437 -8.29 16.81 14.22
C LEU A 437 -6.96 16.68 14.96
N ALA A 438 -6.37 15.48 14.96
CA ALA A 438 -5.07 15.25 15.57
C ALA A 438 -3.94 16.02 14.86
N VAL A 439 -4.01 16.18 13.54
CA VAL A 439 -3.03 16.98 12.79
C VAL A 439 -3.25 18.48 13.03
N ALA A 440 -4.50 18.95 13.00
CA ALA A 440 -4.83 20.35 13.26
C ALA A 440 -4.37 20.82 14.66
N SER A 441 -4.55 19.99 15.70
CA SER A 441 -4.09 20.34 17.04
C SER A 441 -2.57 20.45 17.17
N ILE A 442 -1.81 19.73 16.33
CA ILE A 442 -0.36 19.87 16.26
C ILE A 442 0.03 21.22 15.65
N GLU A 443 -0.68 21.66 14.61
CA GLU A 443 -0.47 22.96 13.96
C GLU A 443 -0.74 24.11 14.94
N GLU A 444 -1.86 24.08 15.65
CA GLU A 444 -2.20 25.08 16.67
C GLU A 444 -1.18 25.14 17.81
N SER A 445 -0.68 23.98 18.27
CA SER A 445 0.35 23.90 19.31
C SER A 445 1.69 24.53 18.90
N SER A 446 1.95 24.66 17.60
CA SER A 446 3.14 25.29 17.05
C SER A 446 3.01 26.80 16.83
N GLU A 447 1.78 27.35 16.79
CA GLU A 447 1.49 28.79 16.64
C GLU A 447 1.10 29.49 17.96
N GLY A 448 0.94 28.74 19.05
CA GLY A 448 0.91 29.27 20.41
C GLY A 448 -0.35 30.07 20.78
N VAL A 449 -1.53 29.44 20.79
CA VAL A 449 -2.71 29.84 21.59
C VAL A 449 -3.50 28.58 22.04
N SER A 450 -4.23 28.74 23.15
CA SER A 450 -4.82 27.77 24.10
C SER A 450 -5.94 26.83 23.63
N GLU A 451 -5.98 25.68 24.31
CA GLU A 451 -6.98 24.59 24.26
C GLU A 451 -8.44 25.03 24.50
N GLU A 452 -9.36 24.57 23.64
CA GLU A 452 -10.73 24.22 24.05
C GLU A 452 -11.10 22.82 23.53
N SER A 453 -11.29 21.90 24.48
CA SER A 453 -11.77 20.54 24.24
C SER A 453 -13.29 20.54 23.95
N ALA A 454 -13.70 20.09 22.76
CA ALA A 454 -15.10 19.94 22.41
C ALA A 454 -15.54 18.47 22.35
N SER A 455 -16.63 18.18 23.06
CA SER A 455 -17.29 16.87 23.21
C SER A 455 -17.94 16.40 21.90
N TYR A 456 -17.69 15.16 21.51
CA TYR A 456 -18.15 14.57 20.24
C TYR A 456 -19.58 14.04 20.27
N TYR A 457 -20.40 14.48 19.32
CA TYR A 457 -21.68 13.84 18.96
C TYR A 457 -21.49 12.92 17.74
N GLU A 458 -22.12 11.75 17.78
CA GLU A 458 -22.22 10.78 16.69
C GLU A 458 -23.35 11.16 15.72
N HIS A 459 -23.01 11.53 14.48
CA HIS A 459 -23.91 11.39 13.32
C HIS A 459 -23.14 11.34 11.99
N PHE A 460 -23.49 10.35 11.16
CA PHE A 460 -23.14 10.22 9.73
C PHE A 460 -24.47 10.16 8.95
N PRO A 461 -24.61 10.75 7.74
CA PRO A 461 -23.94 10.24 6.53
C PRO A 461 -23.63 11.30 5.42
N LYS A 462 -22.84 10.91 4.40
CA LYS A 462 -22.59 11.58 3.10
C LYS A 462 -22.86 13.09 3.05
N GLY A 463 -21.84 13.87 3.38
CA GLY A 463 -21.94 15.32 3.40
C GLY A 463 -22.18 15.95 2.04
N LYS A 464 -23.20 16.80 1.92
CA LYS A 464 -23.20 17.91 0.98
C LYS A 464 -22.64 19.14 1.68
N ILE A 465 -22.21 20.16 0.93
CA ILE A 465 -22.12 21.49 1.52
C ILE A 465 -23.56 21.97 1.76
N PRO A 466 -23.95 22.40 2.98
CA PRO A 466 -25.25 22.99 3.23
C PRO A 466 -25.45 24.21 2.33
N ALA A 467 -26.48 24.15 1.49
CA ALA A 467 -26.71 25.19 0.50
C ALA A 467 -26.95 26.54 1.16
N ASP A 468 -27.65 26.56 2.30
CA ASP A 468 -28.01 27.78 3.01
C ASP A 468 -26.78 28.50 3.62
N ALA A 469 -25.80 27.76 4.15
CA ALA A 469 -24.53 28.34 4.61
C ALA A 469 -23.78 29.05 3.46
N PHE A 470 -23.69 28.39 2.29
CA PHE A 470 -23.08 29.00 1.12
C PHE A 470 -23.91 30.18 0.57
N LEU A 471 -25.24 30.11 0.59
CA LEU A 471 -26.11 31.20 0.16
C LEU A 471 -25.95 32.44 1.05
N LYS A 472 -25.76 32.25 2.37
CA LYS A 472 -25.42 33.33 3.30
C LYS A 472 -24.06 33.96 2.94
N PHE A 473 -23.04 33.14 2.71
CA PHE A 473 -21.71 33.59 2.25
C PHE A 473 -21.80 34.37 0.93
N ALA A 474 -22.46 33.82 -0.08
CA ALA A 474 -22.61 34.46 -1.39
C ALA A 474 -23.31 35.83 -1.26
N LYS A 475 -24.31 35.92 -0.38
CA LYS A 475 -25.00 37.18 -0.09
C LYS A 475 -24.10 38.18 0.64
N SER A 476 -23.30 37.74 1.63
CA SER A 476 -22.39 38.64 2.37
C SER A 476 -21.29 39.20 1.47
N GLN A 477 -20.80 38.39 0.53
CA GLN A 477 -19.76 38.77 -0.45
C GLN A 477 -20.32 39.43 -1.73
N GLY A 478 -21.64 39.63 -1.83
CA GLY A 478 -22.28 40.26 -3.00
C GLY A 478 -22.16 39.47 -4.31
N ILE A 479 -22.06 38.14 -4.24
CA ILE A 479 -21.92 37.25 -5.39
C ILE A 479 -23.29 37.02 -6.04
N PRO A 480 -23.48 37.34 -7.34
CA PRO A 480 -24.76 37.13 -8.03
C PRO A 480 -25.16 35.66 -8.16
N MET A 481 -26.48 35.38 -8.27
CA MET A 481 -27.00 34.01 -8.40
C MET A 481 -26.50 33.24 -9.62
N ASP A 482 -26.16 33.93 -10.70
CA ASP A 482 -25.61 33.35 -11.93
C ASP A 482 -24.08 33.16 -11.87
N HIS A 483 -23.45 33.49 -10.73
CA HIS A 483 -22.01 33.42 -10.51
C HIS A 483 -21.58 32.26 -9.61
N TYR A 484 -22.50 31.41 -9.16
CA TYR A 484 -22.15 30.23 -8.39
C TYR A 484 -22.98 29.00 -8.77
N ARG A 485 -22.44 27.83 -8.43
CA ARG A 485 -23.14 26.55 -8.52
C ARG A 485 -22.73 25.67 -7.36
N ILE A 486 -23.74 25.16 -6.66
CA ILE A 486 -23.59 24.19 -5.57
C ILE A 486 -23.96 22.82 -6.13
N GLN A 487 -23.05 21.86 -6.01
CA GLN A 487 -23.27 20.48 -6.43
C GLN A 487 -22.56 19.54 -5.46
N ASN A 488 -23.35 18.71 -4.78
CA ASN A 488 -22.87 17.71 -3.82
C ASN A 488 -21.96 18.34 -2.75
N ARG A 489 -20.66 18.03 -2.78
CA ARG A 489 -19.63 18.47 -1.83
C ARG A 489 -18.95 19.77 -2.24
N ILE A 490 -19.37 20.38 -3.35
CA ILE A 490 -18.66 21.51 -3.96
C ILE A 490 -19.60 22.70 -4.12
N ALA A 491 -19.15 23.87 -3.71
CA ALA A 491 -19.78 25.15 -4.01
C ALA A 491 -18.78 26.03 -4.77
N SER A 492 -18.91 26.04 -6.10
CA SER A 492 -18.04 26.81 -7.00
C SER A 492 -18.62 28.20 -7.26
N PHE A 493 -17.77 29.22 -7.33
CA PHE A 493 -18.22 30.59 -7.53
C PHE A 493 -17.19 31.50 -8.22
N LEU A 494 -17.70 32.62 -8.72
CA LEU A 494 -16.96 33.62 -9.46
C LEU A 494 -17.14 34.99 -8.84
N LEU A 495 -16.04 35.69 -8.64
CA LEU A 495 -16.07 37.10 -8.30
C LEU A 495 -16.29 37.95 -9.57
N PRO A 496 -16.96 39.12 -9.47
CA PRO A 496 -17.16 40.01 -10.61
C PRO A 496 -15.85 40.41 -11.33
N VAL A 497 -14.73 40.50 -10.60
CA VAL A 497 -13.41 40.78 -11.18
C VAL A 497 -12.95 39.69 -12.16
N PHE A 498 -13.28 38.41 -11.90
CA PHE A 498 -12.88 37.30 -12.77
C PHE A 498 -13.57 37.38 -14.14
N ARG A 499 -14.86 37.72 -14.15
CA ARG A 499 -15.63 37.94 -15.40
C ARG A 499 -15.11 39.13 -16.21
N LYS A 500 -14.60 40.17 -15.55
CA LYS A 500 -13.97 41.30 -16.28
C LYS A 500 -12.70 40.85 -16.99
N LEU A 501 -11.88 40.02 -16.34
CA LEU A 501 -10.61 39.53 -16.92
C LEU A 501 -10.82 38.57 -18.09
N GLU A 502 -11.94 37.84 -18.15
CA GLU A 502 -12.31 37.05 -19.34
C GLU A 502 -12.37 37.90 -20.62
N LYS A 503 -12.77 39.18 -20.52
CA LYS A 503 -12.80 40.08 -21.69
C LYS A 503 -11.41 40.38 -22.23
N SER A 504 -10.40 40.42 -21.35
CA SER A 504 -9.01 40.74 -21.71
C SER A 504 -8.22 39.51 -22.14
N PHE A 505 -8.39 38.38 -21.44
CA PHE A 505 -7.62 37.16 -21.68
C PHE A 505 -8.38 36.11 -22.51
N GLY A 506 -9.66 36.30 -22.80
CA GLY A 506 -10.49 35.35 -23.53
C GLY A 506 -10.88 34.12 -22.70
N GLY A 507 -11.70 33.26 -23.28
CA GLY A 507 -12.19 32.05 -22.62
C GLY A 507 -11.16 30.92 -22.52
N THR A 508 -11.55 29.84 -21.83
CA THR A 508 -10.73 28.64 -21.63
C THR A 508 -10.55 27.82 -22.92
N ARG A 509 -9.45 27.07 -22.99
CA ARG A 509 -9.08 26.22 -24.13
C ARG A 509 -9.96 24.95 -24.27
N HIS A 510 -10.60 24.55 -23.17
CA HIS A 510 -11.55 23.43 -23.08
C HIS A 510 -12.64 23.78 -22.08
N LYS A 511 -13.75 23.01 -22.09
CA LYS A 511 -14.79 23.12 -21.06
C LYS A 511 -14.17 23.03 -19.66
N TRP A 512 -14.50 24.00 -18.83
CA TRP A 512 -13.91 24.28 -17.54
C TRP A 512 -15.00 24.76 -16.59
N TRP A 513 -15.29 23.93 -15.58
CA TRP A 513 -16.46 24.12 -14.72
C TRP A 513 -17.74 24.32 -15.56
N TRP A 514 -18.72 25.00 -15.00
CA TRP A 514 -19.98 25.31 -15.67
C TRP A 514 -19.97 26.67 -16.40
N HIS A 515 -18.82 27.35 -16.42
CA HIS A 515 -18.77 28.79 -16.73
C HIS A 515 -17.55 29.24 -17.56
N ASP A 516 -16.56 28.38 -17.80
CA ASP A 516 -15.38 28.64 -18.65
C ASP A 516 -14.59 29.92 -18.31
N SER A 517 -14.43 30.22 -17.00
CA SER A 517 -13.82 31.48 -16.52
C SER A 517 -12.30 31.41 -16.41
N THR A 518 -11.65 32.58 -16.46
CA THR A 518 -10.23 32.80 -16.21
C THR A 518 -9.82 32.30 -14.82
N PHE A 519 -10.59 32.59 -13.79
CA PHE A 519 -10.35 32.13 -12.42
C PHE A 519 -11.61 31.49 -11.84
N THR A 520 -11.44 30.54 -10.93
CA THR A 520 -12.55 29.90 -10.22
C THR A 520 -12.20 29.76 -8.75
N TYR A 521 -13.16 30.09 -7.88
CA TYR A 521 -13.17 29.60 -6.51
C TYR A 521 -14.07 28.38 -6.38
N TRP A 522 -13.74 27.52 -5.43
CA TRP A 522 -14.73 26.62 -4.87
C TRP A 522 -14.43 26.29 -3.41
N PHE A 523 -15.51 26.14 -2.65
CA PHE A 523 -15.48 25.41 -1.40
C PHE A 523 -15.71 23.93 -1.66
N GLU A 524 -15.01 23.08 -0.91
CA GLU A 524 -15.14 21.63 -0.96
C GLU A 524 -15.22 21.05 0.45
N ARG A 525 -16.20 20.16 0.70
CA ARG A 525 -16.20 19.30 1.89
C ARG A 525 -15.32 18.08 1.63
N LEU A 526 -14.18 18.00 2.30
CA LEU A 526 -13.22 16.89 2.21
C LEU A 526 -13.71 15.62 2.91
N ASN A 527 -13.16 14.45 2.58
CA ASN A 527 -13.58 13.17 3.16
C ASN A 527 -13.27 13.02 4.64
N ASP A 528 -12.34 13.82 5.16
CA ASP A 528 -11.99 13.93 6.57
C ASP A 528 -12.75 15.05 7.31
N ASP A 529 -13.84 15.53 6.71
CA ASP A 529 -14.74 16.59 7.21
C ASP A 529 -14.13 18.00 7.34
N ARG A 530 -13.00 18.25 6.71
CA ARG A 530 -12.51 19.63 6.52
C ARG A 530 -13.28 20.36 5.42
N LEU A 531 -13.50 21.67 5.61
CA LEU A 531 -13.92 22.61 4.57
C LEU A 531 -12.66 23.19 3.91
N LYS A 532 -12.53 23.05 2.59
CA LYS A 532 -11.39 23.57 1.82
C LYS A 532 -11.84 24.68 0.87
N LEU A 533 -11.13 25.81 0.85
CA LEU A 533 -11.27 26.84 -0.17
C LEU A 533 -10.10 26.74 -1.15
N THR A 534 -10.39 26.70 -2.44
CA THR A 534 -9.36 26.73 -3.49
C THR A 534 -9.62 27.86 -4.49
N LEU A 535 -8.56 28.60 -4.84
CA LEU A 535 -8.52 29.54 -5.97
C LEU A 535 -7.63 28.97 -7.06
N GLU A 536 -8.13 28.92 -8.29
CA GLU A 536 -7.39 28.39 -9.42
C GLU A 536 -7.51 29.26 -10.67
N LEU A 537 -6.38 29.46 -11.36
CA LEU A 537 -6.30 30.01 -12.70
C LEU A 537 -6.58 28.91 -13.72
N GLY A 538 -7.62 29.13 -14.51
CA GLY A 538 -8.18 28.17 -15.44
C GLY A 538 -7.29 27.82 -16.64
N PRO A 539 -7.74 26.86 -17.46
CA PRO A 539 -7.02 26.34 -18.61
C PRO A 539 -7.08 27.29 -19.80
N LEU A 540 -6.40 28.43 -19.68
CA LEU A 540 -6.17 29.33 -20.80
C LEU A 540 -5.15 28.74 -21.78
N TYR A 541 -5.06 29.37 -22.94
CA TYR A 541 -3.94 29.14 -23.85
C TYR A 541 -2.61 29.45 -23.13
N PRO A 542 -1.55 28.63 -23.32
CA PRO A 542 -0.32 28.72 -22.54
C PRO A 542 0.26 30.13 -22.45
N GLU A 543 0.31 30.87 -23.56
CA GLU A 543 0.84 32.24 -23.62
C GLU A 543 0.11 33.19 -22.66
N LYS A 544 -1.24 33.12 -22.63
CA LYS A 544 -2.06 33.98 -21.78
C LYS A 544 -2.01 33.59 -20.32
N ARG A 545 -1.96 32.28 -20.04
CA ARG A 545 -1.81 31.77 -18.67
C ARG A 545 -0.46 32.19 -18.08
N LEU A 546 0.61 32.08 -18.87
CA LEU A 546 1.95 32.47 -18.46
C LEU A 546 2.08 33.99 -18.27
N ALA A 547 1.43 34.79 -19.13
CA ALA A 547 1.37 36.24 -18.94
C ALA A 547 0.76 36.62 -17.58
N ILE A 548 -0.35 35.98 -17.18
CA ILE A 548 -0.95 36.20 -15.86
C ILE A 548 -0.01 35.74 -14.73
N ILE A 549 0.61 34.56 -14.87
CA ILE A 549 1.56 34.05 -13.87
C ILE A 549 2.73 35.02 -13.67
N HIS A 550 3.31 35.54 -14.76
CA HIS A 550 4.39 36.51 -14.68
C HIS A 550 3.97 37.81 -14.01
N GLU A 551 2.75 38.30 -14.27
CA GLU A 551 2.23 39.51 -13.62
C GLU A 551 2.01 39.30 -12.11
N LEU A 552 1.57 38.11 -11.70
CA LEU A 552 1.42 37.75 -10.29
C LEU A 552 2.79 37.57 -9.60
N GLU A 553 3.76 36.94 -10.27
CA GLU A 553 5.14 36.81 -9.78
C GLU A 553 5.82 38.19 -9.65
N ALA A 554 5.59 39.10 -10.59
CA ALA A 554 6.10 40.48 -10.53
C ALA A 554 5.55 41.26 -9.32
N GLN A 555 4.37 40.89 -8.83
CA GLN A 555 3.78 41.42 -7.61
C GLN A 555 4.22 40.68 -6.33
N GLY A 556 5.06 39.64 -6.47
CA GLY A 556 5.65 38.91 -5.35
C GLY A 556 4.96 37.58 -4.99
N LEU A 557 4.03 37.08 -5.81
CA LEU A 557 3.42 35.77 -5.59
C LEU A 557 4.36 34.64 -6.05
N THR A 558 4.79 33.77 -5.13
CA THR A 558 5.58 32.59 -5.47
C THR A 558 4.71 31.51 -6.09
N ILE A 559 5.03 31.10 -7.33
CA ILE A 559 4.33 30.04 -8.07
C ILE A 559 5.29 28.90 -8.41
N SER A 560 4.84 27.65 -8.23
CA SER A 560 5.67 26.46 -8.48
C SER A 560 6.15 26.34 -9.93
N ASP A 561 7.35 25.76 -10.12
CA ASP A 561 7.92 25.52 -11.45
C ASP A 561 7.06 24.58 -12.32
N LYS A 562 6.37 23.63 -11.69
CA LYS A 562 5.40 22.75 -12.37
C LYS A 562 4.24 23.57 -12.96
N SER A 563 3.73 24.55 -12.23
CA SER A 563 2.66 25.44 -12.73
C SER A 563 3.12 26.30 -13.91
N LYS A 564 4.42 26.59 -14.05
CA LYS A 564 5.00 27.38 -15.15
C LYS A 564 5.21 26.60 -16.46
N GLN A 565 5.01 25.29 -16.47
CA GLN A 565 5.13 24.50 -17.70
C GLN A 565 3.99 24.81 -18.67
N PRO A 566 4.24 25.02 -19.98
CA PRO A 566 3.18 25.25 -20.97
C PRO A 566 2.13 24.13 -21.03
N SER A 567 2.52 22.90 -20.69
CA SER A 567 1.64 21.72 -20.61
C SER A 567 0.64 21.76 -19.45
N SER A 568 0.93 22.54 -18.40
CA SER A 568 0.07 22.62 -17.22
C SER A 568 -1.31 23.16 -17.57
N ARG A 569 -2.33 22.44 -17.11
CA ARG A 569 -3.73 22.73 -17.45
C ARG A 569 -4.30 23.86 -16.64
N TYR A 570 -3.92 24.00 -15.38
CA TYR A 570 -4.41 25.03 -14.48
C TYR A 570 -3.31 25.39 -13.48
N THR A 571 -3.49 26.50 -12.75
CA THR A 571 -2.55 26.91 -11.70
C THR A 571 -3.30 27.23 -10.43
N ARG A 572 -3.09 26.43 -9.38
CA ARG A 572 -3.63 26.70 -8.05
C ARG A 572 -2.85 27.86 -7.43
N LEU A 573 -3.57 28.90 -7.01
CA LEU A 573 -3.00 30.12 -6.43
C LEU A 573 -3.18 30.15 -4.91
N PHE A 574 -4.33 29.66 -4.44
CA PHE A 574 -4.64 29.55 -3.03
C PHE A 574 -5.34 28.23 -2.75
N SER A 575 -5.03 27.65 -1.60
CA SER A 575 -5.67 26.44 -1.09
C SER A 575 -5.42 26.37 0.41
N LYS A 576 -6.49 26.45 1.20
CA LYS A 576 -6.46 26.29 2.65
C LYS A 576 -7.69 25.52 3.09
N SER A 577 -7.55 24.72 4.15
CA SER A 577 -8.65 23.95 4.72
C SER A 577 -8.75 24.18 6.21
N ILE A 578 -9.97 24.18 6.73
CA ILE A 578 -10.28 24.24 8.16
C ILE A 578 -11.21 23.10 8.54
N PHE A 579 -11.14 22.64 9.77
CA PHE A 579 -11.99 21.57 10.25
C PHE A 579 -13.38 22.09 10.62
N ILE A 580 -14.44 21.35 10.29
CA ILE A 580 -15.80 21.67 10.72
C ILE A 580 -16.24 20.64 11.76
N MET A 581 -16.55 21.10 12.96
CA MET A 581 -17.00 20.28 14.08
C MET A 581 -18.37 19.66 13.79
N ASN A 582 -19.32 20.50 13.37
CA ASN A 582 -20.67 20.10 13.06
C ASN A 582 -21.12 20.60 11.67
N TRP A 583 -21.15 19.67 10.70
CA TRP A 583 -21.63 19.98 9.35
C TRP A 583 -23.15 20.25 9.24
N GLU A 584 -23.91 20.07 10.32
CA GLU A 584 -25.31 20.48 10.41
C GLU A 584 -25.48 21.90 10.97
N ASP A 585 -24.41 22.50 11.53
CA ASP A 585 -24.40 23.89 11.97
C ASP A 585 -24.04 24.81 10.79
N GLU A 586 -25.09 25.35 10.16
CA GLU A 586 -24.93 26.29 9.04
C GLU A 586 -24.20 27.58 9.42
N GLU A 587 -24.30 28.02 10.68
CA GLU A 587 -23.63 29.24 11.15
C GLU A 587 -22.14 28.99 11.36
N GLU A 588 -21.77 27.81 11.86
CA GLU A 588 -20.36 27.37 11.90
C GLU A 588 -19.76 27.40 10.50
N ILE A 589 -20.37 26.67 9.55
CA ILE A 589 -19.84 26.58 8.18
C ILE A 589 -19.75 27.95 7.51
N TYR A 590 -20.75 28.81 7.70
CA TYR A 590 -20.74 30.17 7.17
C TYR A 590 -19.56 30.98 7.73
N ARG A 591 -19.32 30.95 9.04
CA ARG A 591 -18.16 31.64 9.67
C ARG A 591 -16.84 31.12 9.10
N GLU A 592 -16.70 29.80 8.99
CA GLU A 592 -15.48 29.17 8.47
C GLU A 592 -15.27 29.46 6.97
N MET A 593 -16.34 29.60 6.19
CA MET A 593 -16.26 30.10 4.81
C MET A 593 -15.75 31.55 4.77
N GLU A 594 -16.22 32.42 5.67
CA GLU A 594 -15.72 33.79 5.77
C GLU A 594 -14.26 33.84 6.22
N GLU A 595 -13.85 33.00 7.16
CA GLU A 595 -12.46 32.91 7.62
C GLU A 595 -11.52 32.51 6.48
N LEU A 596 -11.83 31.40 5.79
CA LEU A 596 -11.03 30.94 4.65
C LEU A 596 -10.96 31.97 3.53
N PHE A 597 -12.08 32.65 3.24
CA PHE A 597 -12.10 33.67 2.20
C PHE A 597 -11.31 34.92 2.62
N ASN A 598 -11.41 35.35 3.88
CA ASN A 598 -10.71 36.52 4.41
C ASN A 598 -9.26 36.25 4.84
N ASP A 599 -8.77 35.02 4.66
CA ASP A 599 -7.37 34.67 4.88
C ASP A 599 -6.43 35.69 4.22
N GLN A 600 -5.43 36.15 4.98
CA GLN A 600 -4.54 37.24 4.56
C GLN A 600 -3.87 36.96 3.22
N LYS A 601 -3.45 35.71 2.98
CA LYS A 601 -2.81 35.30 1.73
C LYS A 601 -3.82 35.27 0.59
N ASN A 602 -5.05 34.79 0.82
CA ASN A 602 -6.10 34.81 -0.18
C ASN A 602 -6.46 36.24 -0.61
N GLN A 603 -6.66 37.14 0.36
CA GLN A 603 -6.98 38.55 0.10
C GLN A 603 -5.85 39.29 -0.63
N MET A 604 -4.60 39.00 -0.27
CA MET A 604 -3.44 39.53 -0.99
C MET A 604 -3.44 39.08 -2.47
N ILE A 605 -3.71 37.81 -2.75
CA ILE A 605 -3.79 37.30 -4.13
C ILE A 605 -4.95 37.96 -4.89
N LEU A 606 -6.10 38.16 -4.25
CA LEU A 606 -7.23 38.85 -4.87
C LEU A 606 -6.90 40.28 -5.28
N GLN A 607 -6.20 41.03 -4.42
CA GLN A 607 -5.72 42.38 -4.75
C GLN A 607 -4.76 42.34 -5.94
N MET A 608 -3.85 41.37 -6.01
CA MET A 608 -2.95 41.20 -7.16
C MET A 608 -3.71 40.86 -8.46
N ILE A 609 -4.83 40.13 -8.37
CA ILE A 609 -5.67 39.82 -9.55
C ILE A 609 -6.43 41.06 -10.02
N GLU A 610 -6.87 41.93 -9.10
CA GLU A 610 -7.57 43.17 -9.43
C GLU A 610 -6.67 44.17 -10.17
N THR A 611 -5.37 44.22 -9.87
CA THR A 611 -4.40 45.12 -10.50
C THR A 611 -4.03 44.72 -11.94
N ILE A 612 -4.17 43.44 -12.30
CA ILE A 612 -3.94 42.94 -13.68
C ILE A 612 -4.80 43.69 -14.71
N GLN A 613 -5.91 44.32 -14.28
CA GLN A 613 -6.83 45.06 -15.16
C GLN A 613 -6.23 46.29 -15.84
N TYR A 614 -5.08 46.83 -15.41
CA TYR A 614 -4.61 48.14 -15.86
C TYR A 614 -3.51 48.14 -16.94
N ASN A 615 -2.92 46.99 -17.30
CA ASN A 615 -1.74 46.96 -18.18
C ASN A 615 -2.01 46.59 -19.66
N TYR A 616 -3.22 46.21 -20.05
CA TYR A 616 -3.56 45.85 -21.45
C TYR A 616 -4.37 46.93 -22.20
N GLY A 617 -4.18 48.19 -21.84
CA GLY A 617 -4.76 49.37 -22.48
C GLY A 617 -3.75 50.17 -23.30
N GLY A 618 -2.98 49.54 -24.18
CA GLY A 618 -2.12 50.26 -25.12
C GLY A 618 -0.96 49.46 -25.65
N VAL A 619 -1.14 48.82 -26.80
CA VAL A 619 -0.37 48.99 -28.04
C VAL A 619 -1.15 48.19 -29.09
N ILE A 620 -1.81 48.90 -30.01
CA ILE A 620 -2.33 48.34 -31.28
C ILE A 620 -1.20 48.46 -32.30
#